data_AF-A0A941BUK3-F1
#
_entry.id   AF-A0A941BUK3-F1
#
_cell.length_a   1.000
_cell.length_b   1.000
_cell.length_c   1.000
_cell.angle_alpha   90.00
_cell.angle_beta   90.00
_cell.angle_gamma   90.00
#
_symmetry.space_group_name_H-M   'P 1'
#
loop_
_entity.id
_entity.type
_entity.pdbx_description
1 polymer ?
#
loop_
_entity_poly.entity_id
_entity_poly.type
_entity_poly.pdbx_seq_one_letter_code
_entity_poly.pdbx_strand_id
1 'polypeptide(L)'
;MPPCHVPPDRDLEVTKAVYAVGRRLGVSGKVMLAGFEAGWVESHMNNLPCGDRDSLGVFQQRPSQGWGTPEQILHVPYAAEQFFTRAVRVEQRLPHLTAGRTAQEVQRSAFPDRYDQAEAKARALLAEAGAATGPPPGAASRVSVGVPSVVDHGAGMVVFAVMPVPPVMPVPPAP
;
A
#
# COMPACT_ATOMS: atom_id res chain seq x y z
N MET A 1 -16.60 -25.88 -11.48
CA MET A 1 -15.98 -24.69 -12.09
C MET A 1 -14.50 -24.97 -12.28
N PRO A 2 -13.86 -24.47 -13.34
CA PRO A 2 -12.40 -24.51 -13.45
C PRO A 2 -11.74 -23.81 -12.25
N PRO A 3 -10.52 -24.21 -11.86
CA PRO A 3 -9.81 -23.57 -10.75
C PRO A 3 -9.60 -22.08 -11.05
N CYS A 4 -9.71 -21.25 -10.02
CA CYS A 4 -9.46 -19.82 -10.16
C CYS A 4 -8.00 -19.61 -10.61
N HIS A 5 -7.83 -18.89 -11.73
CA HIS A 5 -6.50 -18.57 -12.23
C HIS A 5 -5.96 -17.35 -11.48
N VAL A 6 -4.84 -17.53 -10.78
CA VAL A 6 -4.09 -16.43 -10.15
C VAL A 6 -3.00 -16.00 -11.13
N PRO A 7 -3.01 -14.74 -11.62
CA PRO A 7 -1.94 -14.24 -12.47
C PRO A 7 -0.59 -14.33 -11.76
N PRO A 8 0.52 -14.63 -12.47
CA PRO A 8 1.84 -14.74 -11.84
C PRO A 8 2.37 -13.38 -11.35
N ASP A 9 1.91 -12.31 -12.00
CA ASP A 9 2.29 -10.93 -11.71
C ASP A 9 1.18 -10.20 -10.96
N ARG A 10 1.58 -9.10 -10.34
CA ARG A 10 0.71 -8.21 -9.58
C ARG A 10 0.01 -7.20 -10.48
N ASP A 11 -1.21 -6.82 -10.11
CA ASP A 11 -1.88 -5.65 -10.65
C ASP A 11 -1.42 -4.39 -9.90
N LEU A 12 -0.82 -3.43 -10.62
CA LEU A 12 -0.28 -2.20 -10.04
C LEU A 12 -1.37 -1.31 -9.44
N GLU A 13 -2.55 -1.23 -10.05
CA GLU A 13 -3.62 -0.38 -9.54
C GLU A 13 -4.24 -0.99 -8.28
N VAL A 14 -4.38 -2.32 -8.21
CA VAL A 14 -4.77 -3.02 -6.97
C VAL A 14 -3.73 -2.78 -5.88
N THR A 15 -2.45 -2.94 -6.19
CA THR A 15 -1.34 -2.73 -5.25
C THR A 15 -1.34 -1.29 -4.70
N LYS A 16 -1.49 -0.28 -5.57
CA LYS A 16 -1.60 1.14 -5.19
C LYS A 16 -2.83 1.41 -4.34
N ALA A 17 -3.98 0.80 -4.66
CA ALA A 17 -5.21 0.99 -3.90
C ALA A 17 -5.06 0.46 -2.46
N VAL A 18 -4.48 -0.73 -2.28
CA VAL A 18 -4.18 -1.29 -0.94
C VAL A 18 -3.24 -0.36 -0.16
N TYR A 19 -2.16 0.10 -0.80
CA TYR A 19 -1.22 1.07 -0.21
C TYR A 19 -1.91 2.36 0.25
N ALA A 20 -2.72 2.96 -0.63
CA ALA A 20 -3.42 4.21 -0.37
C ALA A 20 -4.40 4.08 0.80
N VAL A 21 -5.12 2.96 0.91
CA VAL A 21 -6.02 2.72 2.05
C VAL A 21 -5.24 2.59 3.35
N GLY A 22 -4.17 1.79 3.39
CA GLY A 22 -3.38 1.67 4.62
C GLY A 22 -2.78 3.02 5.06
N ARG A 23 -2.35 3.85 4.10
CA ARG A 23 -1.89 5.22 4.38
C ARG A 23 -3.00 6.12 4.91
N ARG A 24 -4.18 6.09 4.29
CA ARG A 24 -5.37 6.86 4.75
C ARG A 24 -5.74 6.49 6.18
N LEU A 25 -5.64 5.22 6.54
CA LEU A 25 -5.93 4.73 7.89
C LEU A 25 -4.78 4.98 8.90
N GLY A 26 -3.61 5.44 8.44
CA GLY A 26 -2.46 5.68 9.31
C GLY A 26 -1.93 4.42 10.00
N VAL A 27 -2.04 3.25 9.34
CA VAL A 27 -1.60 1.98 9.95
C VAL A 27 -0.07 1.95 10.14
N SER A 28 0.39 1.15 11.11
CA SER A 28 1.82 0.96 11.34
C SER A 28 2.51 0.31 10.12
N GLY A 29 3.83 0.47 10.03
CA GLY A 29 4.62 -0.20 8.99
C GLY A 29 4.49 -1.74 9.03
N LYS A 30 4.30 -2.32 10.22
CA LYS A 30 4.05 -3.76 10.40
C LYS A 30 2.69 -4.18 9.85
N VAL A 31 1.63 -3.43 10.16
CA VAL A 31 0.28 -3.70 9.64
C VAL A 31 0.22 -3.50 8.12
N MET A 32 0.89 -2.46 7.61
CA MET A 32 1.04 -2.25 6.16
C MET A 32 1.71 -3.45 5.49
N LEU A 33 2.84 -3.91 6.03
CA LEU A 33 3.56 -5.08 5.50
C LEU A 33 2.71 -6.35 5.58
N ALA A 34 1.96 -6.56 6.65
CA ALA A 34 1.05 -7.70 6.81
C ALA A 34 -0.03 -7.72 5.71
N GLY A 35 -0.58 -6.55 5.35
CA GLY A 35 -1.49 -6.44 4.21
C GLY A 35 -0.81 -6.78 2.88
N PHE A 36 0.45 -6.41 2.71
CA PHE A 36 1.17 -6.73 1.48
C PHE A 36 1.56 -8.21 1.36
N GLU A 37 1.93 -8.84 2.47
CA GLU A 37 2.17 -10.29 2.53
C GLU A 37 0.87 -11.07 2.25
N ALA A 38 -0.25 -10.66 2.87
CA ALA A 38 -1.54 -11.27 2.61
C ALA A 38 -1.96 -11.12 1.15
N GLY A 39 -1.96 -9.89 0.62
CA GLY A 39 -2.36 -9.66 -0.77
C GLY A 39 -1.51 -10.44 -1.78
N TRP A 40 -0.20 -10.57 -1.53
CA TRP A 40 0.66 -11.40 -2.36
C TRP A 40 0.30 -12.89 -2.25
N VAL A 41 0.22 -13.45 -1.06
CA VAL A 41 -0.05 -14.89 -0.86
C VAL A 41 -1.42 -15.31 -1.39
N GLU A 42 -2.44 -14.45 -1.26
CA GLU A 42 -3.82 -14.80 -1.59
C GLU A 42 -4.13 -14.66 -3.09
N SER A 43 -3.55 -13.67 -3.76
CA SER A 43 -3.95 -13.32 -5.13
C SER A 43 -2.82 -12.77 -6.00
N HIS A 44 -1.58 -12.77 -5.51
CA HIS A 44 -0.47 -12.00 -6.08
C HIS A 44 -0.81 -10.51 -6.25
N MET A 45 -1.62 -9.92 -5.37
CA MET A 45 -2.16 -8.55 -5.50
C MET A 45 -3.08 -8.35 -6.71
N ASN A 46 -3.99 -9.28 -6.98
CA ASN A 46 -4.99 -9.17 -8.04
C ASN A 46 -6.41 -9.20 -7.46
N ASN A 47 -7.33 -8.44 -8.04
CA ASN A 47 -8.72 -8.44 -7.59
C ASN A 47 -9.53 -9.54 -8.30
N LEU A 48 -9.52 -10.74 -7.72
CA LEU A 48 -10.06 -11.93 -8.40
C LEU A 48 -11.58 -12.10 -8.18
N PRO A 49 -12.38 -12.34 -9.23
CA PRO A 49 -13.81 -12.66 -9.12
C PRO A 49 -14.08 -14.13 -8.76
N CYS A 50 -13.04 -14.85 -8.33
CA CYS A 50 -13.09 -16.27 -7.97
C CYS A 50 -12.09 -16.58 -6.86
N GLY A 51 -12.20 -17.80 -6.33
CA GLY A 51 -11.36 -18.31 -5.26
C GLY A 51 -11.81 -19.69 -4.80
N ASP A 52 -11.26 -20.16 -3.68
CA ASP A 52 -11.80 -21.35 -3.01
C ASP A 52 -13.20 -21.05 -2.45
N ARG A 53 -14.16 -21.94 -2.74
CA ARG A 53 -15.58 -21.81 -2.36
C ARG A 53 -16.23 -20.48 -2.80
N ASP A 54 -16.35 -19.50 -1.88
CA ASP A 54 -16.90 -18.16 -2.15
C ASP A 54 -15.88 -17.04 -1.84
N SER A 55 -14.58 -17.38 -1.76
CA SER A 55 -13.51 -16.40 -1.63
C SER A 55 -13.41 -15.50 -2.85
N LEU A 56 -13.23 -14.19 -2.62
CA LEU A 56 -13.16 -13.17 -3.65
C LEU A 56 -12.10 -12.11 -3.31
N GLY A 57 -11.67 -11.39 -4.35
CA GLY A 57 -10.87 -10.19 -4.27
C GLY A 57 -9.41 -10.43 -3.86
N VAL A 58 -8.73 -9.33 -3.60
CA VAL A 58 -7.27 -9.26 -3.36
C VAL A 58 -6.80 -10.06 -2.13
N PHE A 59 -7.68 -10.23 -1.14
CA PHE A 59 -7.38 -10.98 0.10
C PHE A 59 -8.14 -12.31 0.17
N GLN A 60 -8.80 -12.75 -0.91
CA GLN A 60 -9.58 -13.99 -0.94
C GLN A 60 -10.59 -14.12 0.22
N GLN A 61 -11.24 -13.00 0.54
CA GLN A 61 -12.19 -12.86 1.65
C GLN A 61 -13.53 -13.54 1.30
N ARG A 62 -14.22 -14.08 2.30
CA ARG A 62 -15.45 -14.88 2.10
C ARG A 62 -16.69 -14.13 2.61
N PRO A 63 -17.68 -13.84 1.75
CA PRO A 63 -18.97 -13.31 2.18
C PRO A 63 -19.63 -14.17 3.27
N SER A 64 -19.59 -15.51 3.10
CA SER A 64 -20.11 -16.47 4.08
C SER A 64 -19.45 -16.40 5.47
N GLN A 65 -18.30 -15.71 5.61
CA GLN A 65 -17.60 -15.52 6.88
C GLN A 65 -17.70 -14.08 7.41
N GLY A 66 -18.60 -13.26 6.87
CA GLY A 66 -18.86 -11.91 7.36
C GLY A 66 -17.79 -10.89 6.98
N TRP A 67 -17.10 -11.08 5.86
CA TRP A 67 -16.15 -10.09 5.34
C TRP A 67 -16.81 -8.93 4.59
N GLY A 68 -18.02 -9.14 4.07
CA GLY A 68 -18.81 -8.18 3.28
C GLY A 68 -19.67 -8.90 2.24
N THR A 69 -20.44 -8.17 1.44
CA THR A 69 -21.09 -8.74 0.24
C THR A 69 -20.05 -9.01 -0.86
N PRO A 70 -20.35 -9.84 -1.89
CA PRO A 70 -19.47 -10.03 -3.03
C PRO A 70 -19.01 -8.72 -3.69
N GLU A 71 -19.93 -7.76 -3.86
CA GLU A 71 -19.66 -6.45 -4.47
C GLU A 71 -18.70 -5.63 -3.62
N GLN A 72 -18.86 -5.68 -2.29
CA GLN A 72 -17.98 -5.01 -1.35
C GLN A 72 -16.58 -5.62 -1.36
N ILE A 73 -16.46 -6.94 -1.36
CA ILE A 73 -15.16 -7.63 -1.36
C ILE A 73 -14.40 -7.41 -2.68
N LEU A 74 -15.12 -7.31 -3.81
CA LEU A 74 -14.53 -6.96 -5.10
C LEU A 74 -14.22 -5.46 -5.24
N HIS A 75 -14.61 -4.62 -4.28
CA HIS A 75 -14.17 -3.24 -4.20
C HIS A 75 -12.89 -3.16 -3.35
N VAL A 76 -11.72 -3.13 -3.99
CA VAL A 76 -10.40 -3.20 -3.33
C VAL A 76 -10.26 -2.25 -2.12
N PRO A 77 -10.69 -0.97 -2.17
CA PRO A 77 -10.60 -0.10 -1.00
C PRO A 77 -11.37 -0.61 0.22
N TYR A 78 -12.55 -1.22 0.01
CA TYR A 78 -13.34 -1.82 1.08
C TYR A 78 -12.62 -3.06 1.66
N ALA A 79 -12.18 -3.98 0.79
CA ALA A 79 -11.50 -5.20 1.22
C ALA A 79 -10.23 -4.90 2.03
N ALA A 80 -9.46 -3.88 1.60
CA ALA A 80 -8.28 -3.39 2.31
C ALA A 80 -8.62 -2.74 3.64
N GLU A 81 -9.66 -1.90 3.71
CA GLU A 81 -10.08 -1.28 4.96
C GLU A 81 -10.50 -2.32 6.01
N GLN A 82 -11.23 -3.35 5.58
CA GLN A 82 -11.64 -4.47 6.44
C GLN A 82 -10.44 -5.28 6.94
N PHE A 83 -9.47 -5.58 6.06
CA PHE A 83 -8.25 -6.29 6.44
C PHE A 83 -7.46 -5.48 7.47
N PHE A 84 -7.14 -4.21 7.14
CA PHE A 84 -6.32 -3.36 8.00
C PHE A 84 -6.97 -3.09 9.35
N THR A 85 -8.29 -2.88 9.40
CA THR A 85 -9.02 -2.71 10.66
C THR A 85 -8.88 -3.93 11.57
N ARG A 86 -8.93 -5.15 11.01
CA ARG A 86 -8.69 -6.38 11.77
C ARG A 86 -7.21 -6.52 12.18
N ALA A 87 -6.28 -6.22 11.28
CA ALA A 87 -4.85 -6.30 11.53
C ALA A 87 -4.38 -5.34 12.65
N VAL A 88 -4.92 -4.11 12.71
CA VAL A 88 -4.65 -3.16 13.80
C VAL A 88 -5.07 -3.75 15.15
N ARG A 89 -6.24 -4.40 15.22
CA ARG A 89 -6.71 -5.06 16.46
C ARG A 89 -5.81 -6.23 16.85
N VAL A 90 -5.30 -6.99 15.88
CA VAL A 90 -4.33 -8.06 16.12
C VAL A 90 -3.02 -7.48 16.67
N GLU A 91 -2.46 -6.45 16.02
CA GLU A 91 -1.25 -5.79 16.49
C GLU A 91 -1.38 -5.25 17.92
N GLN A 92 -2.52 -4.64 18.26
CA GLN A 92 -2.79 -4.15 19.60
C GLN A 92 -2.84 -5.27 20.64
N ARG A 93 -3.42 -6.42 20.30
CA ARG A 93 -3.54 -7.57 21.20
C ARG A 93 -2.27 -8.39 21.31
N LEU A 94 -1.51 -8.50 20.22
CA LEU A 94 -0.36 -9.37 20.06
C LEU A 94 0.79 -8.60 19.39
N PRO A 95 1.38 -7.59 20.08
CA PRO A 95 2.34 -6.68 19.46
C PRO A 95 3.66 -7.33 19.04
N HIS A 96 4.01 -8.46 19.64
CA HIS A 96 5.24 -9.21 19.39
C HIS A 96 5.22 -10.06 18.11
N LEU A 97 4.06 -10.21 17.46
CA LEU A 97 3.97 -10.93 16.20
C LEU A 97 4.73 -10.21 15.09
N THR A 98 5.28 -10.99 14.16
CA THR A 98 5.76 -10.50 12.86
C THR A 98 4.59 -9.97 12.03
N ALA A 99 4.90 -9.33 10.89
CA ALA A 99 3.88 -8.93 9.92
C ALA A 99 3.14 -10.17 9.37
N GLY A 100 3.86 -11.23 9.01
CA GLY A 100 3.24 -12.42 8.43
C GLY A 100 2.38 -13.18 9.43
N ARG A 101 2.79 -13.24 10.71
CA ARG A 101 1.93 -13.79 11.78
C ARG A 101 0.73 -12.90 12.06
N THR A 102 0.86 -11.59 11.94
CA THR A 102 -0.28 -10.66 12.00
C THR A 102 -1.27 -10.96 10.86
N ALA A 103 -0.78 -11.16 9.63
CA ALA A 103 -1.60 -11.54 8.48
C ALA A 103 -2.29 -12.90 8.69
N GLN A 104 -1.56 -13.89 9.21
CA GLN A 104 -2.11 -15.20 9.54
C GLN A 104 -3.22 -15.12 10.59
N GLU A 105 -3.08 -14.32 11.64
CA GLU A 105 -4.13 -14.14 12.66
C GLU A 105 -5.40 -13.49 12.09
N VAL A 106 -5.25 -12.62 11.09
CA VAL A 106 -6.37 -11.99 10.37
C VAL A 106 -7.06 -12.99 9.43
N GLN A 107 -6.30 -13.70 8.59
CA GLN A 107 -6.82 -14.58 7.54
C GLN A 107 -7.21 -15.97 8.05
N ARG A 108 -6.52 -16.47 9.08
CA ARG A 108 -6.68 -17.80 9.67
C ARG A 108 -6.57 -18.93 8.64
N SER A 109 -5.52 -18.88 7.82
CA SER A 109 -5.25 -19.89 6.79
C SER A 109 -4.76 -21.22 7.39
N ALA A 110 -4.77 -22.30 6.60
CA ALA A 110 -4.19 -23.59 6.99
C ALA A 110 -2.65 -23.63 6.91
N PHE A 111 -1.99 -22.58 6.40
CA PHE A 111 -0.56 -22.56 6.12
C PHE A 111 0.10 -21.33 6.75
N PRO A 112 0.35 -21.37 8.07
CA PRO A 112 0.64 -20.17 8.84
C PRO A 112 1.98 -19.51 8.51
N ASP A 113 2.91 -20.24 7.89
CA ASP A 113 4.25 -19.74 7.57
C ASP A 113 4.32 -19.02 6.20
N ARG A 114 3.30 -19.13 5.34
CA ARG A 114 3.34 -18.60 3.97
C ARG A 114 3.47 -17.08 3.91
N TYR A 115 2.90 -16.36 4.86
CA TYR A 115 2.97 -14.90 4.87
C TYR A 115 4.36 -14.40 5.25
N ASP A 116 5.00 -14.98 6.27
CA ASP A 116 6.39 -14.64 6.63
C ASP A 116 7.35 -14.95 5.46
N GLN A 117 7.09 -16.02 4.69
CA GLN A 117 7.88 -16.36 3.50
C GLN A 117 7.72 -15.33 2.36
N ALA A 118 6.62 -14.55 2.34
CA ALA A 118 6.35 -13.53 1.33
C ALA A 118 7.01 -12.18 1.64
N GLU A 119 7.63 -12.01 2.81
CA GLU A 119 8.11 -10.71 3.30
C GLU A 119 8.97 -9.96 2.27
N ALA A 120 9.97 -10.62 1.67
CA ALA A 120 10.86 -9.99 0.71
C ALA A 120 10.11 -9.44 -0.51
N LYS A 121 9.15 -10.21 -1.03
CA LYS A 121 8.31 -9.79 -2.17
C LYS A 121 7.35 -8.67 -1.76
N ALA A 122 6.73 -8.78 -0.59
CA ALA A 122 5.83 -7.78 -0.04
C ALA A 122 6.53 -6.43 0.16
N ARG A 123 7.77 -6.42 0.65
CA ARG A 123 8.60 -5.20 0.77
C ARG A 123 8.89 -4.56 -0.59
N ALA A 124 9.19 -5.37 -1.61
CA ALA A 124 9.41 -4.86 -2.97
C ALA A 124 8.14 -4.20 -3.55
N LEU A 125 6.99 -4.86 -3.39
CA LEU A 125 5.69 -4.32 -3.80
C LEU A 125 5.34 -3.02 -3.05
N LEU A 126 5.66 -2.95 -1.76
CA LEU A 126 5.43 -1.76 -0.94
C LEU A 126 6.27 -0.57 -1.42
N ALA A 127 7.54 -0.80 -1.73
CA ALA A 127 8.43 0.22 -2.27
C ALA A 127 7.93 0.71 -3.64
N GLU A 128 7.51 -0.20 -4.51
CA GLU A 128 6.96 0.09 -5.83
C GLU A 128 5.65 0.91 -5.74
N ALA A 129 4.74 0.52 -4.85
CA ALA A 129 3.50 1.26 -4.61
C ALA A 129 3.77 2.67 -4.05
N GLY A 130 4.73 2.80 -3.14
CA GLY A 130 5.17 4.09 -2.59
C GLY A 130 5.71 5.02 -3.68
N ALA A 131 6.58 4.51 -4.55
CA ALA A 131 7.11 5.26 -5.69
C ALA A 131 6.00 5.68 -6.67
N ALA A 132 5.04 4.80 -6.95
CA ALA A 132 3.95 5.05 -7.89
C ALA A 132 2.85 5.99 -7.36
N THR A 133 2.68 6.11 -6.04
CA THR A 133 1.64 6.96 -5.41
C THR A 133 2.14 8.36 -5.08
N GLY A 134 3.47 8.57 -5.10
CA GLY A 134 4.10 9.84 -4.73
C GLY A 134 3.97 10.19 -3.23
N PRO A 135 4.63 11.27 -2.79
CA PRO A 135 4.45 11.80 -1.45
C PRO A 135 2.98 12.17 -1.21
N PRO A 136 2.46 12.09 0.03
CA PRO A 136 1.15 12.68 0.32
C PRO A 136 1.13 14.15 -0.15
N PRO A 137 -0.05 14.67 -0.60
CA PRO A 137 -0.20 16.11 -0.81
C PRO A 137 0.26 16.84 0.47
N GLY A 138 1.28 17.70 0.35
CA GLY A 138 1.85 18.45 1.48
C GLY A 138 3.21 17.96 2.01
N ALA A 139 3.70 16.79 1.60
CA ALA A 139 5.08 16.35 1.88
C ALA A 139 6.05 16.74 0.75
N ALA A 140 5.92 17.97 0.24
CA ALA A 140 6.95 18.54 -0.61
C ALA A 140 8.23 18.63 0.23
N SER A 141 9.29 18.01 -0.29
CA SER A 141 10.63 18.02 0.29
C SER A 141 10.99 19.44 0.72
N ARG A 142 11.32 19.63 2.01
CA ARG A 142 12.16 20.77 2.38
C ARG A 142 13.48 20.52 1.66
N VAL A 143 13.63 21.11 0.48
CA VAL A 143 14.96 21.36 -0.08
C VAL A 143 15.64 22.24 0.96
N SER A 144 16.50 21.65 1.77
CA SER A 144 17.50 22.40 2.52
C SER A 144 18.32 23.12 1.46
N VAL A 145 18.00 24.39 1.22
CA VAL A 145 18.90 25.30 0.52
C VAL A 145 20.14 25.37 1.40
N GLY A 146 21.12 24.51 1.11
CA GLY A 146 22.44 24.62 1.67
C GLY A 146 22.95 26.02 1.33
N VAL A 147 23.22 26.81 2.36
CA VAL A 147 23.99 28.04 2.21
C VAL A 147 25.34 27.61 1.58
N PRO A 148 25.75 28.17 0.42
CA PRO A 148 27.03 27.80 -0.14
C PRO A 148 28.13 28.38 0.75
N SER A 149 28.88 27.52 1.44
CA SER A 149 30.18 27.89 1.98
C SER A 149 31.16 27.90 0.81
N VAL A 150 31.65 29.08 0.47
CA VAL A 150 32.64 29.30 -0.58
C VAL A 150 33.96 28.68 -0.13
N VAL A 151 34.42 27.67 -0.88
CA VAL A 151 35.83 27.29 -0.94
C VAL A 151 36.20 27.28 -2.41
N ASP A 152 37.06 28.23 -2.79
CA ASP A 152 37.62 28.36 -4.12
C ASP A 152 38.48 27.14 -4.45
N HIS A 153 38.22 26.48 -5.58
CA HIS A 153 39.21 25.87 -6.48
C HIS A 153 38.58 25.65 -7.86
N GLY A 154 39.01 26.50 -8.80
CA GLY A 154 39.06 26.33 -10.27
C GLY A 154 38.19 25.29 -10.99
N ALA A 155 37.44 25.83 -11.96
CA ALA A 155 36.92 25.24 -13.21
C ALA A 155 35.54 24.56 -13.22
N GLY A 156 34.54 25.35 -13.67
CA GLY A 156 33.48 24.89 -14.59
C GLY A 156 32.15 24.42 -13.99
N MET A 157 31.23 25.35 -13.68
CA MET A 157 29.84 25.03 -13.32
C MET A 157 28.86 25.53 -14.38
N VAL A 158 28.02 24.62 -14.87
CA VAL A 158 26.94 24.89 -15.83
C VAL A 158 25.81 25.63 -15.09
N VAL A 159 25.50 26.85 -15.50
CA VAL A 159 24.41 27.64 -14.93
C VAL A 159 23.10 27.26 -15.63
N PHE A 160 22.20 26.57 -14.94
CA PHE A 160 20.80 26.48 -15.36
C PHE A 160 20.11 27.79 -14.96
N ALA A 161 19.62 28.53 -15.96
CA ALA A 161 18.80 29.71 -15.73
C ALA A 161 17.48 29.31 -15.04
N VAL A 162 17.31 29.74 -13.80
CA VAL A 162 16.03 29.63 -13.08
C VAL A 162 15.15 30.77 -13.57
N MET A 163 14.08 30.44 -14.31
CA MET A 163 13.09 31.45 -14.70
C MET A 163 12.31 31.91 -13.48
N PRO A 164 12.02 33.21 -13.33
CA PRO A 164 11.25 33.72 -12.21
C PRO A 164 9.81 33.19 -12.25
N VAL A 165 9.33 32.70 -11.11
CA VAL A 165 7.92 32.32 -10.91
C VAL A 165 7.06 33.59 -10.95
N PRO A 166 6.01 33.67 -11.79
CA PRO A 166 5.12 34.83 -11.82
C PRO A 166 4.34 34.99 -10.51
N PRO A 167 4.03 36.21 -10.08
CA PRO A 167 3.25 36.45 -8.87
C PRO A 167 1.82 35.93 -9.03
N VAL A 168 1.32 35.25 -7.99
CA VAL A 168 -0.05 34.76 -7.89
C VAL A 168 -0.98 35.97 -7.69
N MET A 169 -1.91 36.19 -8.61
CA MET A 169 -2.94 37.24 -8.44
C MET A 169 -3.99 36.80 -7.41
N PRO A 170 -4.52 37.73 -6.60
CA PRO A 170 -5.58 37.42 -5.63
C PRO A 170 -6.89 37.05 -6.34
N VAL A 171 -7.54 36.00 -5.82
CA VAL A 171 -8.86 35.54 -6.26
C VAL A 171 -9.93 36.53 -5.76
N PRO A 172 -10.84 37.04 -6.61
CA PRO A 172 -11.94 37.88 -6.16
C PRO A 172 -12.96 37.08 -5.35
N PRO A 173 -13.65 37.68 -4.37
CA PRO A 173 -14.71 36.99 -3.63
C PRO A 173 -15.89 36.64 -4.54
N ALA A 174 -16.45 35.45 -4.32
CA ALA A 174 -17.61 34.91 -5.03
C ALA A 174 -18.90 35.71 -4.72
N PRO A 175 -19.90 35.70 -5.63
CA PRO A 175 -21.12 36.50 -5.52
C PRO A 175 -22.05 36.08 -4.36
#